data_AF-B0CZV9-F1
#
_entry.id   AF-B0CZV9-F1
#
_cell.length_a   1.000
_cell.length_b   1.000
_cell.length_c   1.000
_cell.angle_alpha   90.00
_cell.angle_beta   90.00
_cell.angle_gamma   90.00
#
_symmetry.space_group_name_H-M   'P 1'
#
loop_
_entity.id
_entity.type
_entity.pdbx_description
1 polymer ?
#
loop_
_entity_poly.entity_id
_entity_poly.type
_entity_poly.pdbx_seq_one_letter_code
_entity_poly.pdbx_strand_id
1 'polypeptide(L)'
;MSSTSSRRLQELISAGAKDIEVSHIAGNLSDDAKRRSVSAFTYFVSTADKSYGANVGQRLKPLEMNVWKEGSAAAYVETVFEITVDKDMCNVFGTLHGACAAYIIDPCSVSALITLGRTIGVDGTGVSQSMNLIWHRSIRLGTKLRVVSTSMSLRGRLWDGGNLIQLRNIILDI
;
A
#
# COMPACT_ATOMS: atom_id res chain seq x y z
N MET A 1 9.56 6.73 17.01
CA MET A 1 10.52 7.53 16.20
C MET A 1 10.50 8.97 16.70
N SER A 2 11.65 9.68 16.72
CA SER A 2 11.67 11.12 17.10
C SER A 2 11.01 12.00 16.04
N SER A 3 10.51 13.17 16.43
CA SER A 3 9.85 14.14 15.52
C SER A 3 10.72 14.55 14.32
N THR A 4 12.04 14.49 14.48
CA THR A 4 13.04 14.75 13.43
C THR A 4 13.08 13.66 12.35
N SER A 5 12.84 12.40 12.73
CA SER A 5 12.85 11.26 11.79
C SER A 5 11.61 11.23 10.88
N SER A 6 10.45 11.65 11.40
CA SER A 6 9.21 11.77 10.60
C SER A 6 9.30 12.89 9.56
N ARG A 7 9.89 14.06 9.91
CA ARG A 7 10.12 15.15 8.95
C ARG A 7 11.02 14.75 7.79
N ARG A 8 12.14 14.07 8.08
CA ARG A 8 13.08 13.61 7.04
C ARG A 8 12.44 12.60 6.09
N LEU A 9 11.59 11.70 6.60
CA LEU A 9 10.82 10.78 5.78
C LEU A 9 9.85 11.53 4.85
N GLN A 10 9.11 12.51 5.39
CA GLN A 10 8.19 13.32 4.59
C GLN A 10 8.91 14.13 3.52
N GLU A 11 10.10 14.64 3.78
CA GLU A 11 10.94 15.34 2.81
C GLU A 11 11.39 14.42 1.67
N LEU A 12 11.84 13.20 1.98
CA LEU A 12 12.26 12.22 0.97
C LEU A 12 11.09 11.78 0.08
N ILE A 13 9.92 11.55 0.67
CA ILE A 13 8.68 11.24 -0.06
C ILE A 13 8.26 12.43 -0.92
N SER A 14 8.35 13.65 -0.39
CA SER A 14 7.95 14.86 -1.14
C SER A 14 8.92 15.16 -2.29
N ALA A 15 10.21 14.86 -2.13
CA ALA A 15 11.22 14.99 -3.17
C ALA A 15 11.00 13.95 -4.29
N GLY A 16 10.73 12.69 -3.93
CA GLY A 16 10.47 11.62 -4.89
C GLY A 16 9.16 11.81 -5.67
N ALA A 17 8.19 12.54 -5.14
CA ALA A 17 6.88 12.73 -5.77
C ALA A 17 6.88 13.67 -6.99
N LYS A 18 7.89 14.52 -7.19
CA LYS A 18 7.85 15.59 -8.21
C LYS A 18 7.81 15.07 -9.66
N ASP A 19 8.43 13.93 -9.91
CA ASP A 19 8.62 13.39 -11.27
C ASP A 19 7.83 12.10 -11.54
N ILE A 20 6.91 11.72 -10.64
CA ILE A 20 6.11 10.50 -10.81
C ILE A 20 4.94 10.77 -11.76
N GLU A 21 4.92 10.03 -12.86
CA GLU A 21 3.82 9.98 -13.82
C GLU A 21 2.65 9.19 -13.17
N VAL A 22 1.45 9.77 -13.14
CA VAL A 22 0.27 9.21 -12.46
C VAL A 22 -1.01 9.26 -13.29
N SER A 23 -0.95 9.74 -14.54
CA SER A 23 -2.12 9.86 -15.42
C SER A 23 -2.71 8.49 -15.79
N HIS A 24 -1.88 7.43 -15.75
CA HIS A 24 -2.33 6.05 -15.92
C HIS A 24 -3.10 5.49 -14.72
N ILE A 25 -3.04 6.15 -13.55
CA ILE A 25 -3.72 5.72 -12.33
C ILE A 25 -5.14 6.29 -12.34
N ALA A 26 -6.14 5.41 -12.47
CA ALA A 26 -7.53 5.80 -12.44
C ALA A 26 -7.99 6.20 -11.03
N GLY A 27 -9.23 6.67 -10.93
CA GLY A 27 -9.88 7.02 -9.67
C GLY A 27 -9.93 8.51 -9.38
N ASN A 28 -10.69 8.86 -8.35
CA ASN A 28 -11.12 10.23 -8.06
C ASN A 28 -10.15 11.04 -7.18
N LEU A 29 -9.04 10.46 -6.75
CA LEU A 29 -8.00 11.17 -6.01
C LEU A 29 -7.26 12.17 -6.92
N SER A 30 -6.92 13.35 -6.40
CA SER A 30 -6.16 14.35 -7.18
C SER A 30 -4.76 13.84 -7.54
N ASP A 31 -4.21 14.30 -8.68
CA ASP A 31 -2.89 13.88 -9.16
C ASP A 31 -1.76 14.18 -8.16
N ASP A 32 -1.84 15.31 -7.45
CA ASP A 32 -0.87 15.65 -6.40
C ASP A 32 -0.92 14.64 -5.23
N ALA A 33 -2.11 14.19 -4.85
CA ALA A 33 -2.27 13.15 -3.84
C ALA A 33 -1.83 11.77 -4.34
N LYS A 34 -2.14 11.41 -5.59
CA LYS A 34 -1.65 10.18 -6.24
C LYS A 34 -0.11 10.14 -6.23
N ARG A 35 0.56 11.20 -6.67
CA ARG A 35 2.04 11.28 -6.72
C ARG A 35 2.67 11.05 -5.35
N ARG A 36 2.12 11.68 -4.31
CA ARG A 36 2.63 11.51 -2.94
C ARG A 36 2.40 10.11 -2.40
N SER A 37 1.22 9.52 -2.63
CA SER A 37 0.92 8.15 -2.23
C SER A 37 1.83 7.14 -2.93
N VAL A 38 2.03 7.28 -4.24
CA VAL A 38 2.96 6.44 -5.01
C VAL A 38 4.39 6.61 -4.54
N SER A 39 4.87 7.86 -4.33
CA SER A 39 6.23 8.10 -3.85
C SER A 39 6.48 7.44 -2.50
N ALA A 40 5.53 7.56 -1.56
CA ALA A 40 5.62 6.93 -0.27
C ALA A 40 5.64 5.40 -0.38
N PHE A 41 4.76 4.82 -1.21
CA PHE A 41 4.75 3.39 -1.49
C PHE A 41 6.09 2.91 -2.05
N THR A 42 6.60 3.57 -3.11
CA THR A 42 7.88 3.25 -3.74
C THR A 42 9.04 3.32 -2.76
N TYR A 43 9.06 4.29 -1.84
CA TYR A 43 10.08 4.37 -0.80
C TYR A 43 10.12 3.10 0.07
N PHE A 44 8.95 2.56 0.47
CA PHE A 44 8.89 1.36 1.29
C PHE A 44 9.24 0.09 0.51
N VAL A 45 8.83 -0.04 -0.75
CA VAL A 45 8.92 -1.32 -1.48
C VAL A 45 10.02 -1.43 -2.53
N SER A 46 10.64 -0.33 -2.98
CA SER A 46 11.50 -0.36 -4.18
C SER A 46 12.97 -0.04 -3.93
N THR A 47 13.40 0.05 -2.68
CA THR A 47 14.81 0.37 -2.34
C THR A 47 15.65 -0.90 -2.38
N ALA A 48 16.06 -1.34 -3.57
CA ALA A 48 16.63 -2.67 -3.85
C ALA A 48 17.74 -3.13 -2.87
N ASP A 49 18.66 -2.24 -2.50
CA ASP A 49 19.77 -2.58 -1.60
C ASP A 49 19.40 -2.61 -0.11
N LYS A 50 18.17 -2.19 0.24
CA LYS A 50 17.76 -1.93 1.63
C LYS A 50 16.41 -2.55 2.02
N SER A 51 15.56 -2.87 1.05
CA SER A 51 14.20 -3.36 1.28
C SER A 51 14.10 -4.85 0.97
N TYR A 52 13.58 -5.63 1.92
CA TYR A 52 13.19 -7.00 1.68
C TYR A 52 12.13 -7.06 0.57
N GLY A 53 12.24 -8.05 -0.33
CA GLY A 53 11.25 -8.25 -1.38
C GLY A 53 11.22 -7.16 -2.46
N ALA A 54 12.24 -6.30 -2.56
CA ALA A 54 12.23 -5.16 -3.48
C ALA A 54 11.95 -5.53 -4.95
N ASN A 55 12.47 -6.68 -5.41
CA ASN A 55 12.19 -7.18 -6.77
C ASN A 55 10.70 -7.48 -7.00
N VAL A 56 9.99 -7.93 -5.96
CA VAL A 56 8.52 -8.11 -6.01
C VAL A 56 7.83 -6.75 -5.87
N GLY A 57 8.31 -5.91 -4.95
CA GLY A 57 7.78 -4.57 -4.70
C GLY A 57 7.76 -3.68 -5.94
N GLN A 58 8.84 -3.67 -6.71
CA GLN A 58 8.97 -2.91 -7.96
C GLN A 58 8.02 -3.38 -9.07
N ARG A 59 7.47 -4.60 -8.97
CA ARG A 59 6.50 -5.15 -9.93
C ARG A 59 5.05 -4.81 -9.57
N LEU A 60 4.79 -4.25 -8.38
CA LEU A 60 3.47 -3.77 -7.99
C LEU A 60 3.18 -2.44 -8.68
N LYS A 61 2.15 -2.42 -9.53
CA LYS A 61 1.75 -1.25 -10.30
C LYS A 61 0.45 -0.66 -9.74
N PRO A 62 0.42 0.62 -9.36
CA PRO A 62 -0.84 1.25 -8.96
C PRO A 62 -1.78 1.33 -10.17
N LEU A 63 -3.03 0.90 -9.98
CA LEU A 63 -4.07 0.89 -11.00
C LEU A 63 -5.14 1.95 -10.72
N GLU A 64 -5.62 2.00 -9.47
CA GLU A 64 -6.69 2.91 -9.06
C GLU A 64 -6.44 3.46 -7.64
N MET A 65 -6.79 4.72 -7.43
CA MET A 65 -6.78 5.35 -6.11
C MET A 65 -8.05 6.18 -5.92
N ASN A 66 -8.88 5.76 -4.98
CA ASN A 66 -10.19 6.35 -4.72
C ASN A 66 -10.34 6.79 -3.27
N VAL A 67 -11.08 7.87 -3.08
CA VAL A 67 -11.47 8.41 -1.78
C VAL A 67 -12.94 8.78 -1.79
N TRP A 68 -13.68 8.37 -0.76
CA TRP A 68 -15.09 8.70 -0.58
C TRP A 68 -15.29 9.33 0.78
N LYS A 69 -16.12 10.38 0.80
CA LYS A 69 -16.32 11.34 1.91
C LYS A 69 -15.09 12.21 2.17
N GLU A 70 -15.21 13.48 1.81
CA GLU A 70 -14.21 14.53 2.01
C GLU A 70 -14.70 15.42 3.16
N GLY A 71 -13.96 15.45 4.28
CA GLY A 71 -14.34 16.16 5.51
C GLY A 71 -14.73 15.26 6.70
N SER A 72 -14.28 15.64 7.91
CA SER A 72 -14.36 14.98 9.23
C SER A 72 -14.34 13.44 9.27
N ALA A 73 -13.27 12.86 9.85
CA ALA A 73 -13.10 11.53 10.48
C ALA A 73 -13.59 10.23 9.77
N ALA A 74 -14.43 10.29 8.74
CA ALA A 74 -15.10 9.16 8.10
C ALA A 74 -14.77 9.06 6.60
N ALA A 75 -13.55 9.40 6.22
CA ALA A 75 -13.05 9.18 4.87
C ALA A 75 -12.77 7.69 4.66
N TYR A 76 -13.22 7.18 3.52
CA TYR A 76 -12.98 5.81 3.06
C TYR A 76 -12.05 5.88 1.86
N VAL A 77 -10.96 5.13 1.89
CA VAL A 77 -9.99 5.09 0.79
C VAL A 77 -9.83 3.67 0.28
N GLU A 78 -9.72 3.56 -1.04
CA GLU A 78 -9.36 2.33 -1.74
C GLU A 78 -8.14 2.58 -2.63
N THR A 79 -7.18 1.67 -2.57
CA THR A 79 -6.05 1.63 -3.50
C THR A 79 -5.98 0.25 -4.14
N VAL A 80 -5.87 0.22 -5.47
CA VAL A 80 -5.80 -1.00 -6.26
C VAL A 80 -4.43 -1.10 -6.91
N PHE A 81 -3.78 -2.25 -6.75
CA PHE A 81 -2.51 -2.57 -7.40
C PHE A 81 -2.66 -3.78 -8.31
N GLU A 82 -1.83 -3.84 -9.35
CA GLU A 82 -1.69 -4.99 -10.24
C GLU A 82 -0.28 -5.60 -10.11
N ILE A 83 -0.20 -6.93 -10.13
CA ILE A 83 1.07 -7.66 -10.29
C ILE A 83 0.83 -9.00 -10.99
N THR A 84 1.72 -9.38 -11.90
CA THR A 84 1.69 -10.72 -12.52
C THR A 84 2.56 -11.68 -11.74
N VAL A 85 2.01 -12.85 -11.37
CA VAL A 85 2.76 -13.89 -10.68
C VAL A 85 3.86 -14.44 -11.58
N ASP A 86 5.07 -14.51 -11.04
CA ASP A 86 6.30 -14.89 -11.73
C ASP A 86 7.02 -15.96 -10.90
N LYS A 87 8.01 -16.61 -11.51
CA LYS A 87 8.62 -17.84 -11.02
C LYS A 87 9.27 -17.69 -9.65
N ASP A 88 9.90 -16.54 -9.39
CA ASP A 88 10.57 -16.22 -8.12
C ASP A 88 9.61 -16.01 -6.94
N MET A 89 8.31 -15.87 -7.23
CA MET A 89 7.25 -15.72 -6.22
C MET A 89 6.56 -17.04 -5.88
N CYS A 90 6.86 -18.11 -6.64
CA CYS A 90 6.21 -19.40 -6.49
C CYS A 90 6.87 -20.28 -5.42
N ASN A 91 6.06 -21.13 -4.80
CA ASN A 91 6.53 -22.25 -4.00
C ASN A 91 6.90 -23.45 -4.91
N VAL A 92 7.26 -24.58 -4.29
CA VAL A 92 7.63 -25.84 -4.97
C VAL A 92 6.52 -26.42 -5.86
N PHE A 93 5.27 -26.01 -5.69
CA PHE A 93 4.12 -26.43 -6.49
C PHE A 93 3.83 -25.52 -7.68
N GLY A 94 4.67 -24.50 -7.93
CA GLY A 94 4.47 -23.54 -9.02
C GLY A 94 3.28 -22.60 -8.79
N THR A 95 2.85 -22.45 -7.53
CA THR A 95 1.80 -21.51 -7.12
C THR A 95 2.38 -20.43 -6.22
N LEU A 96 1.74 -19.27 -6.16
CA LEU A 96 2.20 -18.13 -5.35
C LEU A 96 2.46 -18.57 -3.91
N HIS A 97 3.68 -18.36 -3.43
CA HIS A 97 4.08 -18.71 -2.08
C HIS A 97 3.30 -17.86 -1.07
N GLY A 98 2.74 -18.46 -0.02
CA GLY A 98 1.92 -17.75 0.97
C GLY A 98 2.65 -16.56 1.61
N ALA A 99 3.95 -16.70 1.92
CA ALA A 99 4.77 -15.59 2.40
C ALA A 99 4.98 -14.48 1.36
N CYS A 100 5.07 -14.81 0.07
CA CYS A 100 5.16 -13.80 -0.99
C CYS A 100 3.82 -13.07 -1.16
N ALA A 101 2.71 -13.79 -1.06
CA ALA A 101 1.39 -13.18 -1.06
C ALA A 101 1.18 -12.26 0.16
N ALA A 102 1.60 -12.68 1.36
CA ALA A 102 1.60 -11.83 2.55
C ALA A 102 2.45 -10.56 2.35
N TYR A 103 3.65 -10.71 1.76
CA TYR A 103 4.50 -9.58 1.38
C TYR A 103 3.85 -8.66 0.36
N ILE A 104 3.07 -9.15 -0.60
CA ILE A 104 2.35 -8.30 -1.57
C ILE A 104 1.22 -7.52 -0.88
N ILE A 105 0.51 -8.19 0.02
CA ILE A 105 -0.64 -7.63 0.74
C ILE A 105 -0.19 -6.52 1.69
N ASP A 106 0.92 -6.69 2.40
CA ASP A 106 1.41 -5.76 3.42
C ASP A 106 1.61 -4.30 2.93
N PRO A 107 2.44 -4.00 1.91
CA PRO A 107 2.65 -2.64 1.43
C PRO A 107 1.43 -2.07 0.69
N CYS A 108 0.64 -2.91 0.01
CA CYS A 108 -0.63 -2.49 -0.60
C CYS A 108 -1.65 -2.06 0.47
N SER A 109 -1.61 -2.69 1.65
CA SER A 109 -2.42 -2.27 2.79
C SER A 109 -2.01 -0.88 3.30
N VAL A 110 -0.69 -0.64 3.34
CA VAL A 110 -0.09 0.61 3.81
C VAL A 110 -0.36 1.76 2.84
N SER A 111 -0.44 1.53 1.53
CA SER A 111 -0.78 2.60 0.57
C SER A 111 -2.16 3.21 0.82
N ALA A 112 -3.14 2.39 1.24
CA ALA A 112 -4.46 2.89 1.60
C ALA A 112 -4.40 3.76 2.88
N LEU A 113 -3.57 3.40 3.86
CA LEU A 113 -3.37 4.18 5.09
C LEU A 113 -2.66 5.50 4.84
N ILE A 114 -1.61 5.52 4.03
CA ILE A 114 -0.89 6.74 3.66
C ILE A 114 -1.84 7.70 2.94
N THR A 115 -2.62 7.17 2.00
CA THR A 115 -3.60 7.95 1.24
C THR A 115 -4.68 8.51 2.17
N LEU A 116 -5.24 7.69 3.07
CA LEU A 116 -6.23 8.13 4.06
C LEU A 116 -5.67 9.20 5.01
N GLY A 117 -4.48 8.97 5.57
CA GLY A 117 -3.81 9.92 6.46
C GLY A 117 -3.66 11.28 5.78
N ARG A 118 -3.25 11.28 4.51
CA ARG A 118 -3.13 12.51 3.73
C ARG A 118 -4.47 13.20 3.50
N THR A 119 -5.52 12.46 3.17
CA THR A 119 -6.87 13.00 2.98
C THR A 119 -7.38 13.71 4.24
N ILE A 120 -7.15 13.15 5.43
CA ILE A 120 -7.65 13.72 6.69
C ILE A 120 -6.64 14.63 7.41
N GLY A 121 -5.47 14.89 6.80
CA GLY A 121 -4.45 15.78 7.34
C GLY A 121 -3.66 15.24 8.53
N VAL A 122 -3.60 13.91 8.70
CA VAL A 122 -2.78 13.26 9.74
C VAL A 122 -1.61 12.51 9.12
N ASP A 123 -0.57 12.24 9.92
CA ASP A 123 0.51 11.37 9.49
C ASP A 123 -0.06 9.96 9.29
N GLY A 124 -0.08 9.49 8.03
CA GLY A 124 -0.51 8.15 7.62
C GLY A 124 0.63 7.13 7.62
N THR A 125 1.84 7.53 7.98
CA THR A 125 3.00 6.63 8.05
C THR A 125 2.93 5.79 9.32
N GLY A 126 3.10 4.48 9.17
CA GLY A 126 3.03 3.54 10.27
C GLY A 126 3.65 2.20 9.90
N VAL A 127 3.59 1.27 10.85
CA VAL A 127 4.03 -0.11 10.66
C VAL A 127 2.83 -1.04 10.84
N SER A 128 2.80 -2.12 10.07
CA SER A 128 1.78 -3.15 10.21
C SER A 128 1.88 -3.80 11.58
N GLN A 129 0.81 -3.72 12.38
CA GLN A 129 0.77 -4.28 13.73
C GLN A 129 0.17 -5.69 13.77
N SER A 130 -0.82 -5.95 12.91
CA SER A 130 -1.50 -7.23 12.82
C SER A 130 -1.95 -7.48 11.38
N MET A 131 -1.81 -8.73 10.94
CA MET A 131 -2.26 -9.16 9.62
C MET A 131 -3.03 -10.47 9.77
N ASN A 132 -4.23 -10.53 9.19
CA ASN A 132 -5.04 -11.73 9.13
C ASN A 132 -5.30 -12.08 7.67
N LEU A 133 -4.90 -13.28 7.25
CA LEU A 133 -4.98 -13.73 5.87
C LEU A 133 -5.82 -15.00 5.77
N ILE A 134 -6.75 -15.03 4.82
CA ILE A 134 -7.58 -16.19 4.51
C ILE A 134 -7.29 -16.60 3.07
N TRP A 135 -6.82 -17.84 2.87
CA TRP A 135 -6.46 -18.37 1.56
C TRP A 135 -7.65 -19.10 0.93
N HIS A 136 -8.30 -18.47 -0.05
CA HIS A 136 -9.47 -19.07 -0.72
C HIS A 136 -9.09 -20.06 -1.83
N ARG A 137 -8.02 -19.79 -2.57
CA ARG A 137 -7.57 -20.63 -3.69
C ARG A 137 -6.09 -20.46 -3.98
N SER A 138 -5.49 -21.46 -4.60
CA SER A 138 -4.13 -21.37 -5.13
C SER A 138 -4.08 -20.49 -6.37
N ILE A 139 -3.04 -19.65 -6.45
CA ILE A 139 -2.77 -18.74 -7.58
C ILE A 139 -1.60 -19.30 -8.38
N ARG A 140 -1.75 -19.49 -9.70
CA ARG A 140 -0.72 -20.09 -10.54
C ARG A 140 0.25 -19.04 -11.10
N LEU A 141 1.45 -19.47 -11.45
CA LEU A 141 2.38 -18.71 -12.29
C LEU A 141 1.68 -18.08 -13.50
N GLY A 142 2.03 -16.83 -13.84
CA GLY A 142 1.47 -16.07 -14.95
C GLY A 142 0.11 -15.42 -14.65
N THR A 143 -0.51 -15.72 -13.50
CA THR A 143 -1.78 -15.09 -13.12
C THR A 143 -1.56 -13.61 -12.84
N LYS A 144 -2.35 -12.76 -13.48
CA LYS A 144 -2.40 -11.33 -13.17
C LYS A 144 -3.32 -11.12 -11.98
N LEU A 145 -2.78 -10.54 -10.90
CA LEU A 145 -3.48 -10.29 -9.67
C LEU A 145 -3.91 -8.84 -9.58
N ARG A 146 -5.11 -8.65 -9.05
CA ARG A 146 -5.62 -7.34 -8.64
C ARG A 146 -5.72 -7.31 -7.12
N VAL A 147 -4.90 -6.48 -6.49
CA VAL A 147 -4.80 -6.33 -5.03
C VAL A 147 -5.61 -5.11 -4.63
N VAL A 148 -6.81 -5.32 -4.11
CA VAL A 148 -7.71 -4.24 -3.67
C VAL A 148 -7.53 -4.03 -2.17
N SER A 149 -7.11 -2.84 -1.77
CA SER A 149 -6.91 -2.48 -0.36
C SER A 149 -7.85 -1.35 0.04
N THR A 150 -8.67 -1.60 1.06
CA THR A 150 -9.67 -0.63 1.54
C THR A 150 -9.42 -0.26 3.00
N SER A 151 -9.62 1.00 3.33
CA SER A 151 -9.47 1.52 4.70
C SER A 151 -10.82 1.84 5.31
N MET A 152 -11.09 1.42 6.54
CA MET A 152 -12.39 1.66 7.20
C MET A 152 -12.40 2.90 8.08
N SER A 153 -11.35 3.08 8.90
CA SER A 153 -11.29 4.20 9.85
C SER A 153 -9.87 4.41 10.35
N LEU A 154 -9.42 5.66 10.38
CA LEU A 154 -8.21 6.08 11.07
C LEU A 154 -8.61 6.87 12.31
N ARG A 155 -8.42 6.29 13.51
CA ARG A 155 -8.63 6.97 14.79
C ARG A 155 -7.31 7.00 15.56
N GLY A 156 -6.91 8.19 16.02
CA GLY A 156 -5.70 8.36 16.83
C GLY A 156 -4.39 8.46 16.04
N ARG A 157 -3.26 8.24 16.73
CA ARG A 157 -1.90 8.27 16.15
C ARG A 157 -1.42 6.84 15.88
N LEU A 158 -0.79 6.61 14.72
CA LEU A 158 -0.23 5.32 14.28
C LEU A 158 0.90 4.75 15.16
N TRP A 159 1.53 5.58 16.00
CA TRP A 159 2.83 5.28 16.62
C TRP A 159 2.82 5.08 18.13
N ASP A 160 1.70 5.35 18.80
CA ASP A 160 1.58 5.25 20.26
C ASP A 160 0.42 4.32 20.57
N GLY A 161 0.67 3.26 21.33
CA GLY A 161 -0.10 2.00 21.42
C GLY A 161 -1.52 2.09 22.00
N GLY A 162 -2.25 3.17 21.75
CA GLY A 162 -3.58 3.43 22.25
C GLY A 162 -4.71 3.34 21.22
N ASN A 163 -4.47 3.07 19.93
CA ASN A 163 -5.56 2.94 18.96
C ASN A 163 -5.34 1.88 17.88
N LEU A 164 -6.40 1.10 17.64
CA LEU A 164 -6.50 0.04 16.66
C LEU A 164 -6.83 0.64 15.28
N ILE A 165 -6.06 0.26 14.25
CA ILE A 165 -6.41 0.55 12.86
C ILE A 165 -6.84 -0.74 12.21
N GLN A 166 -8.08 -0.75 11.74
CA GLN A 166 -8.68 -1.89 11.08
C GLN A 166 -8.77 -1.63 9.58
N LEU A 167 -7.90 -2.30 8.83
CA LEU A 167 -8.10 -2.50 7.40
C LEU A 167 -9.05 -3.69 7.23
N ARG A 168 -10.09 -3.56 6.42
CA ARG A 168 -10.92 -4.70 6.02
C ARG A 168 -10.50 -5.15 4.63
N ASN A 169 -10.42 -6.46 4.49
CA ASN A 169 -10.46 -7.19 3.23
C ASN A 169 -9.47 -6.69 2.19
N ILE A 170 -8.27 -7.29 2.20
CA ILE A 170 -7.43 -7.28 1.00
C ILE A 170 -7.85 -8.50 0.19
N ILE A 171 -8.61 -8.24 -0.87
CA ILE A 171 -9.07 -9.26 -1.78
C ILE A 171 -8.04 -9.32 -2.91
N LEU A 172 -7.46 -10.52 -3.08
CA LEU A 172 -6.73 -10.87 -4.29
C LEU A 172 -7.77 -11.36 -5.29
N ASP A 173 -8.25 -10.45 -6.13
CA ASP A 173 -9.09 -10.82 -7.27
C ASP A 173 -8.23 -11.34 -8.41
N ILE A 174 -8.73 -12.38 -9.06
CA ILE A 174 -8.07 -13.17 -10.10
C ILE A 174 -8.87 -13.03 -11.38
#